data_AF-A0A8S2TBV6-F1
#
_entry.id   AF-A0A8S2TBV6-F1
#
_cell.length_a   1.000
_cell.length_b   1.000
_cell.length_c   1.000
_cell.angle_alpha   90.00
_cell.angle_beta   90.00
_cell.angle_gamma   90.00
#
_symmetry.space_group_name_H-M   'P 1'
#
loop_
_entity.id
_entity.type
_entity.pdbx_description
1 polymer ?
#
loop_
_entity_poly.entity_id
_entity_poly.type
_entity_poly.pdbx_seq_one_letter_code
_entity_poly.pdbx_strand_id
1 'polypeptide(L)' 'SVTRLDLSGNQIDENGIQHLAEAIHCNLCLIELNLWSNPIMDEGLQYLANALTNNRVKRSYKFIFVCIDALL' A
#
# COMPACT_ATOMS: atom_id res chain seq x y z
N SER A 1 1.71 -3.20 18.26
CA SER A 1 2.22 -3.75 16.99
C SER A 1 1.04 -3.88 16.05
N VAL A 2 1.10 -3.24 14.88
CA VAL A 2 0.01 -3.27 13.89
C VAL A 2 0.37 -4.30 12.83
N THR A 3 -0.47 -5.32 12.69
CA THR A 3 -0.28 -6.40 11.71
C THR A 3 -1.24 -6.30 10.53
N ARG A 4 -2.38 -5.61 10.71
CA ARG A 4 -3.40 -5.38 9.69
C ARG A 4 -3.84 -3.93 9.73
N LEU A 5 -3.97 -3.32 8.56
CA LEU A 5 -4.43 -1.94 8.42
C LEU A 5 -5.45 -1.87 7.27
N ASP A 6 -6.67 -1.45 7.59
CA ASP A 6 -7.71 -1.21 6.59
C ASP A 6 -7.90 0.29 6.39
N LEU A 7 -7.63 0.74 5.17
CA LEU A 7 -7.81 2.12 4.73
C LEU A 7 -8.75 2.20 3.53
N SER A 8 -9.59 1.18 3.32
CA SER A 8 -10.53 1.18 2.21
C SER A 8 -11.57 2.31 2.30
N GLY A 9 -12.00 2.81 1.14
CA GLY A 9 -13.04 3.84 1.02
C GLY A 9 -12.64 5.22 1.52
N ASN A 10 -11.34 5.53 1.57
CA ASN A 10 -10.83 6.84 1.95
C ASN A 10 -10.50 7.68 0.69
N GLN A 11 -10.04 8.91 0.93
CA GLN A 11 -9.56 9.83 -0.12
C GLN A 11 -8.04 9.86 -0.15
N ILE A 12 -7.40 8.69 -0.07
CA ILE A 12 -5.95 8.59 -0.20
C ILE A 12 -5.58 8.84 -1.66
N ASP A 13 -4.93 9.96 -1.90
CA ASP A 13 -4.41 10.39 -3.18
C ASP A 13 -2.93 9.99 -3.33
N GLU A 14 -2.27 10.49 -4.39
CA GLU A 14 -0.86 10.23 -4.66
C GLU A 14 0.06 10.67 -3.50
N ASN A 15 -0.24 11.80 -2.86
CA ASN A 15 0.55 12.26 -1.72
C ASN A 15 0.37 11.32 -0.52
N GLY A 16 -0.86 10.91 -0.25
CA GLY A 16 -1.18 9.97 0.81
C GLY A 16 -0.47 8.62 0.64
N ILE A 17 -0.44 8.09 -0.58
CA ILE A 17 0.23 6.80 -0.84
C ILE A 17 1.75 6.89 -0.73
N GLN A 18 2.35 8.03 -1.09
CA GLN A 18 3.79 8.26 -0.91
C GLN A 18 4.18 8.24 0.58
N HIS A 19 3.44 8.94 1.43
CA HIS A 19 3.67 8.92 2.88
C HIS A 19 3.45 7.52 3.47
N LEU A 20 2.44 6.80 2.97
CA LEU A 20 2.18 5.42 3.40
C LEU A 20 3.33 4.48 3.02
N ALA A 21 3.90 4.64 1.82
CA ALA A 21 5.04 3.87 1.35
C ALA A 21 6.27 4.06 2.26
N GLU A 22 6.56 5.30 2.68
CA GLU A 22 7.61 5.59 3.66
C GLU A 22 7.33 4.96 5.03
N ALA A 23 6.09 5.05 5.51
CA ALA A 23 5.69 4.46 6.80
C ALA A 23 5.82 2.93 6.81
N ILE A 24 5.48 2.26 5.69
CA ILE A 24 5.65 0.81 5.52
C ILE A 24 7.12 0.41 5.61
N HIS A 25 8.04 1.24 5.12
CA HIS A 25 9.47 0.98 5.20
C HIS A 25 9.98 0.84 6.65
N CYS A 26 9.37 1.60 7.57
CA CYS A 26 9.70 1.59 9.00
C CYS A 26 8.90 0.55 9.79
N ASN A 27 7.76 0.07 9.27
CA ASN A 27 6.89 -0.84 10.00
C ASN A 27 7.28 -2.31 9.76
N LEU A 28 7.89 -2.92 10.78
CA LEU A 28 8.37 -4.30 10.72
C LEU A 28 7.30 -5.35 11.05
N CYS A 29 6.04 -4.98 11.30
CA CYS A 29 5.01 -5.92 11.74
C CYS A 29 3.77 -5.98 10.86
N LEU A 30 3.61 -5.06 9.89
CA LEU A 30 2.46 -5.03 9.00
C LEU A 30 2.49 -6.21 8.02
N ILE A 31 1.38 -6.93 7.90
CA ILE A 31 1.19 -8.12 7.06
C ILE A 31 0.09 -7.88 6.03
N GLU A 32 -0.95 -7.14 6.41
CA GLU A 32 -2.11 -6.86 5.56
C GLU A 32 -2.38 -5.36 5.51
N LEU A 33 -2.55 -4.84 4.28
CA LEU A 33 -2.96 -3.47 4.01
C LEU A 33 -4.05 -3.48 2.93
N ASN A 34 -5.22 -2.96 3.27
CA ASN A 34 -6.35 -2.79 2.36
C ASN A 34 -6.47 -1.31 1.94
N LEU A 35 -6.44 -1.06 0.63
CA LEU A 35 -6.54 0.28 0.04
C LEU A 35 -7.70 0.38 -0.97
N TRP A 36 -8.63 -0.57 -0.94
CA TRP A 36 -9.76 -0.61 -1.86
C TRP A 36 -10.53 0.72 -1.90
N SER A 37 -11.05 1.10 -3.07
CA SER A 37 -11.90 2.30 -3.21
C SER A 37 -11.22 3.60 -2.73
N ASN A 38 -9.91 3.74 -2.95
CA ASN A 38 -9.20 5.02 -2.83
C ASN A 38 -8.84 5.55 -4.24
N PRO A 39 -8.78 6.88 -4.43
CA PRO A 39 -8.40 7.50 -5.70
C PRO A 39 -6.87 7.47 -5.93
N ILE A 40 -6.28 6.26 -5.90
CA ILE A 40 -4.85 6.05 -6.12
C ILE A 40 -4.63 5.80 -7.62
N MET A 41 -3.76 6.59 -8.24
CA MET A 41 -3.35 6.42 -9.63
C MET A 41 -2.19 5.40 -9.77
N ASP A 42 -1.95 4.93 -11.00
CA ASP A 42 -0.91 3.95 -11.30
C ASP A 42 0.50 4.42 -10.90
N GLU A 43 0.82 5.71 -11.02
CA GLU A 43 2.11 6.23 -10.52
C GLU A 43 2.23 6.12 -9.00
N GLY A 44 1.15 6.42 -8.28
CA GLY A 44 1.05 6.28 -6.82
C GLY A 44 1.35 4.85 -6.35
N LEU A 45 0.89 3.86 -7.12
CA LEU A 45 1.14 2.44 -6.87
C LEU A 45 2.60 2.04 -7.01
N GLN A 46 3.38 2.70 -7.87
CA GLN A 46 4.81 2.40 -8.03
C GLN A 46 5.60 2.70 -6.76
N TYR A 47 5.27 3.78 -6.04
CA TYR A 47 5.90 4.09 -4.76
C TYR A 47 5.65 2.97 -3.73
N LEU A 48 4.42 2.48 -3.66
CA LEU A 48 4.06 1.38 -2.78
C LEU A 48 4.83 0.10 -3.16
N ALA A 49 4.83 -0.27 -4.45
CA ALA A 49 5.56 -1.45 -4.94
C ALA A 49 7.06 -1.39 -4.64
N ASN A 50 7.67 -0.21 -4.81
CA ASN A 50 9.08 0.00 -4.52
C ASN A 50 9.38 -0.12 -3.02
N ALA A 51 8.54 0.47 -2.17
CA ALA A 51 8.70 0.39 -0.71
C ALA A 51 8.60 -1.05 -0.19
N LEU A 52 7.76 -1.88 -0.81
CA LEU A 52 7.58 -3.29 -0.45
C LEU A 52 8.75 -4.16 -0.93
N THR A 53 9.25 -3.88 -2.14
CA THR A 53 10.40 -4.60 -2.72
C THR A 53 11.68 -4.32 -1.95
N ASN A 54 11.85 -3.07 -1.47
CA ASN A 54 12.99 -2.64 -0.68
C ASN A 54 12.78 -2.76 0.83
N ASN A 55 11.66 -3.33 1.29
CA ASN A 55 11.47 -3.54 2.72
C ASN A 55 12.51 -4.56 3.20
N ARG A 56 13.27 -4.20 4.26
CA ARG A 56 14.36 -5.00 4.83
C ARG A 56 13.93 -6.40 5.26
N VAL A 57 12.63 -6.62 5.47
CA VAL A 57 12.08 -7.94 5.71
C VAL A 57 11.18 -8.29 4.53
N LYS A 58 11.70 -9.10 3.60
CA LYS A 58 10.92 -9.71 2.54
C LYS A 58 9.80 -10.54 3.18
N ARG A 59 8.59 -10.00 3.19
CA ARG A 59 7.39 -10.69 3.68
C ARG A 59 6.41 -10.80 2.53
N SER A 60 5.67 -11.89 2.51
CA SER A 60 4.53 -12.07 1.60
C SER A 60 3.41 -11.15 2.06
N TYR A 61 3.41 -9.91 1.58
CA TYR A 61 2.31 -8.99 1.78
C TYR A 61 1.13 -9.45 0.93
N LYS A 62 -0.03 -9.66 1.55
CA LYS A 62 -1.27 -9.96 0.84
C LYS A 62 -2.02 -8.64 0.63
N PHE A 63 -1.74 -7.95 -0.47
CA PHE A 63 -2.50 -6.77 -0.86
C PHE A 63 -3.84 -7.21 -1.45
N ILE A 64 -4.90 -6.85 -0.75
CA ILE A 64 -6.27 -7.08 -1.17
C ILE A 64 -6.72 -5.76 -1.81
N PHE A 65 -6.63 -5.77 -3.13
CA PHE A 65 -7.16 -4.81 -4.09
C PHE A 65 -6.73 -3.35 -3.93
N VAL A 66 -5.77 -2.95 -4.76
CA VAL A 66 -5.75 -1.57 -5.26
C VAL A 66 -6.69 -1.54 -6.46
N CYS A 67 -7.40 -0.45 -6.66
CA CYS A 67 -8.37 -0.26 -7.73
C CYS A 67 -7.68 -0.43 -9.09
N ILE A 68 -7.59 -1.67 -9.60
CA ILE A 68 -7.22 -1.94 -10.97
C ILE A 68 -8.51 -2.26 -11.72
N ASP A 69 -9.27 -1.21 -12.06
CA ASP A 69 -10.12 -1.25 -13.26
C ASP A 69 -9.29 -0.91 -14.52
N ALA A 70 -7.97 -1.15 -14.48
CA ALA A 70 -7.07 -1.01 -15.63
C ALA A 70 -6.29 -2.32 -15.86
N LEU A 71 -6.89 -3.21 -16.66
CA LEU A 71 -6.35 -4.45 -17.26
C LEU A 71 -6.71 -5.79 -16.57
N LEU A 72 -7.78 -6.39 -17.11
CA LEU A 72 -7.76 -7.75 -17.65
C LEU A 72 -6.58 -7.95 -18.61
#